data_AF-A0A919ZUS3-F1
#
_entry.id   AF-A0A919ZUS3-F1
#
_cell.length_a   1.000
_cell.length_b   1.000
_cell.length_c   1.000
_cell.angle_alpha   90.00
_cell.angle_beta   90.00
_cell.angle_gamma   90.00
#
_symmetry.space_group_name_H-M   'P 1'
#
loop_
_entity.id
_entity.type
_entity.pdbx_description
1 polymer ?
#
loop_
_entity_poly.entity_id
_entity_poly.type
_entity_poly.pdbx_seq_one_letter_code
_entity_poly.pdbx_strand_id
1 'polypeptide(L)' 'MKLFSKNSIIFYSLMGLVSLFVARYIRSLIDYSIGVEILICSIIILPMYYFARKALVKYFLKQAD' A
#
# COMPACT_ATOMS: atom_id res chain seq x y z
N MET A 1 -14.12 -8.17 -9.34
CA MET A 1 -14.44 -7.42 -8.10
C MET A 1 -15.05 -6.08 -8.51
N LYS A 2 -16.20 -5.68 -7.96
CA LYS A 2 -16.75 -4.32 -8.18
C LYS A 2 -15.76 -3.31 -7.59
N LEU A 3 -14.86 -2.79 -8.41
CA LEU A 3 -13.82 -1.81 -8.03
C LEU A 3 -14.42 -0.59 -7.31
N PHE A 4 -15.69 -0.29 -7.59
CA PHE A 4 -16.47 0.84 -7.10
C PHE A 4 -17.44 0.52 -5.94
N SER A 5 -17.32 -0.65 -5.28
CA SER A 5 -18.09 -0.88 -4.06
C SER A 5 -17.57 0.02 -2.92
N LYS A 6 -18.46 0.52 -2.06
CA LYS A 6 -18.14 1.44 -0.94
C LYS A 6 -16.98 0.92 -0.07
N ASN A 7 -16.93 -0.39 0.16
CA ASN A 7 -15.85 -1.05 0.93
C ASN A 7 -14.50 -1.04 0.21
N SER A 8 -14.51 -1.13 -1.12
CA SER A 8 -13.31 -1.09 -1.97
C SER A 8 -12.68 0.31 -1.95
N ILE A 9 -13.51 1.36 -2.02
CA ILE A 9 -13.07 2.76 -1.98
C ILE A 9 -12.39 3.08 -0.64
N ILE A 10 -13.03 2.72 0.47
CA ILE A 10 -12.47 2.94 1.82
C ILE A 10 -11.11 2.23 1.95
N PHE A 11 -11.00 1.01 1.43
CA PHE A 11 -9.76 0.25 1.49
C PHE A 11 -8.63 0.87 0.65
N TYR A 12 -8.89 1.23 -0.61
CA TYR A 12 -7.88 1.88 -1.45
C TYR A 12 -7.43 3.23 -0.86
N SER A 13 -8.34 3.97 -0.23
CA SER A 13 -8.02 5.20 0.50
C SER A 13 -7.13 4.94 1.71
N LEU A 14 -7.44 3.92 2.52
CA LEU A 14 -6.63 3.51 3.67
C LEU A 14 -5.24 3.03 3.24
N MET A 15 -5.13 2.22 2.18
CA MET A 15 -3.84 1.80 1.62
C MET A 15 -3.02 2.98 1.12
N GLY A 16 -3.65 3.97 0.51
CA GLY A 16 -2.98 5.22 0.10
C GLY A 16 -2.40 5.98 1.30
N LEU A 17 -3.18 6.13 2.37
CA LEU A 17 -2.73 6.76 3.61
C LEU A 17 -1.55 6.02 4.25
N VAL A 18 -1.62 4.69 4.35
CA VAL A 18 -0.52 3.88 4.89
C VAL A 18 0.73 4.01 4.00
N SER A 19 0.57 4.04 2.68
CA SER A 19 1.70 4.20 1.76
C SER A 19 2.40 5.56 1.92
N LEU A 20 1.65 6.64 2.15
CA LEU A 20 2.22 7.97 2.44
C LEU A 20 2.97 7.99 3.77
N PHE A 21 2.44 7.31 4.79
CA PHE A 21 3.06 7.22 6.11
C PHE A 21 4.38 6.44 6.05
N VAL A 22 4.35 5.28 5.38
CA VAL A 22 5.53 4.43 5.14
C VAL A 22 6.56 5.18 4.30
N ALA A 23 6.13 5.91 3.26
CA ALA A 23 7.04 6.72 2.46
C ALA A 23 7.76 7.76 3.31
N ARG A 24 7.03 8.52 4.14
CA ARG A 24 7.62 9.53 5.01
C ARG A 24 8.52 8.92 6.09
N TYR A 25 8.17 7.75 6.60
CA TYR A 25 9.00 7.02 7.56
C TYR A 25 10.32 6.55 6.93
N ILE A 26 10.27 5.98 5.72
CA ILE A 26 11.46 5.56 4.97
C ILE A 26 12.35 6.77 4.68
N ARG A 27 11.77 7.90 4.25
CA ARG A 27 12.52 9.15 4.06
C ARG A 27 13.19 9.65 5.34
N SER A 28 12.56 9.45 6.50
CA SER A 28 13.17 9.84 7.78
C SER A 28 14.38 8.97 8.16
N LEU A 29 14.53 7.79 7.55
CA LEU A 29 15.63 6.84 7.82
C LEU A 29 16.74 6.92 6.77
N ILE A 30 16.46 7.48 5.60
CA ILE A 30 17.31 7.44 4.41
C ILE A 30 17.61 8.88 4.01
N ASP A 31 18.82 9.36 4.34
CA ASP A 31 19.32 10.67 3.90
C ASP A 31 20.14 10.49 2.61
N TYR A 32 19.44 10.33 1.49
CA TYR A 32 20.04 10.17 0.16
C TYR A 32 19.49 11.20 -0.82
N SER A 33 20.06 11.25 -2.02
CA SER A 33 19.51 12.07 -3.10
C SER A 33 18.07 11.65 -3.43
N ILE A 34 17.20 12.63 -3.70
CA ILE A 34 15.76 12.48 -3.96
C ILE A 34 15.45 11.35 -4.95
N GLY A 35 16.27 11.16 -5.99
CA GLY A 35 16.07 10.09 -6.98
C GLY A 35 16.25 8.68 -6.40
N VAL A 36 17.24 8.50 -5.51
CA VAL A 36 17.52 7.22 -4.85
C VAL A 36 16.47 6.91 -3.78
N GLU A 37 16.03 7.93 -3.04
CA GLU A 37 14.92 7.79 -2.09
C GLU A 37 13.65 7.27 -2.77
N ILE A 38 13.27 7.84 -3.92
CA ILE A 38 12.06 7.42 -4.64
C ILE A 38 12.18 5.96 -5.12
N LEU A 39 13.36 5.56 -5.59
CA LEU A 39 13.62 4.17 -6.00
C LEU A 39 13.46 3.19 -4.84
N ILE A 40 14.13 3.44 -3.71
CA ILE A 40 14.07 2.58 -2.53
C ILE A 40 12.65 2.53 -1.97
N CYS A 41 12.01 3.69 -1.88
CA CYS A 41 10.64 3.82 -1.40
C CYS A 41 9.66 3.02 -2.27
N SER A 42 9.83 3.07 -3.61
CA SER A 42 9.03 2.26 -4.55
C SER A 42 9.25 0.77 -4.38
N ILE A 43 10.51 0.34 -4.21
CA ILE A 43 10.87 -1.07 -3.98
C ILE A 43 10.26 -1.62 -2.70
N ILE A 44 10.02 -0.80 -1.67
CA ILE A 44 9.40 -1.21 -0.41
C ILE A 44 7.86 -1.14 -0.49
N ILE A 45 7.31 -0.07 -1.08
CA ILE A 45 5.85 0.14 -1.16
C ILE A 45 5.20 -0.89 -2.09
N LEU A 46 5.80 -1.22 -3.23
CA LEU A 46 5.23 -2.20 -4.18
C LEU A 46 4.95 -3.59 -3.55
N PRO A 47 5.93 -4.26 -2.90
CA PRO A 47 5.69 -5.55 -2.27
C PRO A 47 4.72 -5.42 -1.09
N MET A 48 4.78 -4.33 -0.31
CA MET A 48 3.78 -4.06 0.72
C MET A 48 2.36 -4.01 0.13
N TYR A 49 2.21 -3.33 -1.01
CA TYR A 49 0.93 -3.20 -1.71
C TYR A 49 0.42 -4.53 -2.23
N TYR A 50 1.32 -5.36 -2.78
CA TYR A 50 1.00 -6.70 -3.25
C TYR A 50 0.57 -7.62 -2.10
N PHE A 51 1.30 -7.61 -0.98
CA PHE A 51 0.97 -8.40 0.21
C PHE A 51 -0.35 -7.97 0.84
N ALA A 52 -0.58 -6.67 1.01
CA ALA A 52 -1.83 -6.15 1.56
C ALA A 52 -3.02 -6.49 0.67
N ARG A 53 -2.88 -6.39 -0.67
CA ARG A 53 -3.92 -6.80 -1.62
C ARG A 53 -4.19 -8.31 -1.54
N LYS A 54 -3.14 -9.13 -1.46
CA LYS A 54 -3.25 -10.59 -1.37
C LYS A 54 -3.88 -11.03 -0.04
N ALA A 55 -3.50 -10.41 1.07
CA ALA A 55 -4.10 -10.62 2.37
C ALA A 55 -5.58 -10.21 2.34
N LEU A 56 -5.92 -9.05 1.76
CA LEU A 56 -7.31 -8.64 1.63
C LEU A 56 -8.11 -9.65 0.83
N VAL A 57 -7.64 -10.09 -0.34
CA VAL A 57 -8.33 -11.12 -1.11
C VAL A 57 -8.58 -12.36 -0.24
N LYS A 58 -7.58 -12.80 0.51
CA LYS A 58 -7.70 -13.98 1.37
C LYS A 58 -8.65 -13.82 2.56
N TYR A 59 -8.74 -12.63 3.16
CA TYR A 59 -9.55 -12.39 4.37
C TYR A 59 -10.92 -11.75 4.10
N PHE A 60 -11.06 -10.92 3.07
CA PHE A 60 -12.31 -10.25 2.69
C PHE A 60 -13.12 -11.01 1.62
N LEU A 61 -12.49 -11.70 0.65
CA LEU A 61 -13.27 -12.53 -0.29
C LEU A 61 -13.65 -13.88 0.30
N LYS A 62 -12.91 -14.40 1.28
CA LYS A 62 -13.30 -15.61 2.03
C LYS A 62 -14.55 -15.44 2.90
N GLN A 63 -15.04 -14.21 3.10
CA GLN A 63 -16.32 -13.96 3.76
C GLN A 63 -17.50 -13.84 2.77
N ALA A 64 -17.25 -14.01 1.46
CA ALA A 64 -18.26 -13.92 0.42
C ALA A 64 -18.58 -15.27 -0.26
N ASP A 65 -17.95 -16.36 0.20
CA ASP A 65 -18.31 -17.76 -0.08
C ASP A 65 -18.89 -18.39 1.20
#